data_AF-A0A9D2FAM4-F1
#
_entry.id   AF-A0A9D2FAM4-F1
#
_cell.length_a   1.000
_cell.length_b   1.000
_cell.length_c   1.000
_cell.angle_alpha   90.00
_cell.angle_beta   90.00
_cell.angle_gamma   90.00
#
_symmetry.space_group_name_H-M   'P 1'
#
loop_
_entity.id
_entity.type
_entity.pdbx_description
1 polymer ?
#
loop_
_entity_poly.entity_id
_entity_poly.type
_entity_poly.pdbx_seq_one_letter_code
_entity_poly.pdbx_strand_id
1 'polypeptide(L)'
;MEKEQAPVSWKQRVRAIILIVILIVIFALCVLRLMQYQIVEGQSYLAQAEKSTMSVVDIPAARGMIVDRYGRSLAQNRVRFNLIFYYPFMERGSENAVIDALLTLMEEMEEEWIDTLPISEKPYTFLEDQSAQADALREKLQLQPYATAENCMDELFSLYDIDPDDPHARKIAAVRYQMTQAGFSKDAPYLFAEDISKELVVQVQEMDFALRGVQIQEDAVREYVSGDIAPHLIGMVGPIYAEEYASLKEEGYALDATIGKMGIESAMESYLRGIDGQLQIEQNADGEIIGQTVLKEPEPGDTVVLTLDMEFQKKVQDILENHIRWLNETAESDEKGKSANAGAIAVLDVKTGEVLALATYPSYDINEYQSNYTELSQTPGNPLFNRALQGT
;
A
#
# COMPACT_ATOMS: atom_id res chain seq x y z
N MET A 1 85.00 -12.75 -19.92
CA MET A 1 85.67 -13.34 -18.74
C MET A 1 84.73 -13.19 -17.57
N GLU A 2 84.22 -14.32 -17.10
CA GLU A 2 83.36 -14.46 -15.92
C GLU A 2 84.00 -13.79 -14.69
N LYS A 3 83.18 -13.05 -13.94
CA LYS A 3 83.53 -12.65 -12.57
C LYS A 3 83.22 -13.83 -11.67
N GLU A 4 84.28 -14.53 -11.28
CA GLU A 4 84.31 -15.62 -10.31
C GLU A 4 83.77 -15.12 -8.95
N GLN A 5 82.64 -15.69 -8.51
CA GLN A 5 82.02 -15.37 -7.22
C GLN A 5 82.83 -16.00 -6.07
N ALA A 6 83.20 -15.18 -5.10
CA ALA A 6 83.97 -15.60 -3.93
C ALA A 6 83.27 -16.74 -3.14
N PRO A 7 84.01 -17.74 -2.62
CA PRO A 7 83.42 -18.88 -1.94
C PRO A 7 82.78 -18.47 -0.61
N VAL A 8 81.46 -18.63 -0.52
CA VAL A 8 80.66 -18.38 0.68
C VAL A 8 81.23 -19.19 1.85
N SER A 9 81.64 -18.50 2.92
CA SER A 9 82.28 -19.13 4.09
C SER A 9 81.34 -20.16 4.76
N TRP A 10 81.89 -21.25 5.29
CA TRP A 10 81.13 -22.31 5.98
C TRP A 10 80.17 -21.76 7.05
N LYS A 11 80.59 -20.72 7.79
CA LYS A 11 79.76 -20.04 8.81
C LYS A 11 78.55 -19.31 8.20
N GLN A 12 78.67 -18.74 7.00
CA GLN A 12 77.56 -18.10 6.29
C GLN A 12 76.57 -19.14 5.75
N ARG A 13 77.04 -20.30 5.27
CA ARG A 13 76.17 -21.41 4.85
C ARG A 13 75.38 -21.99 6.02
N VAL A 14 76.02 -22.18 7.18
CA VAL A 14 75.33 -22.64 8.40
C VAL A 14 74.28 -21.64 8.88
N ARG A 15 74.57 -20.32 8.86
CA ARG A 15 73.58 -19.28 9.21
C ARG A 15 72.41 -19.24 8.24
N ALA A 16 72.66 -19.39 6.94
CA ALA A 16 71.60 -19.45 5.92
C ALA A 16 70.71 -20.69 6.12
N ILE A 17 71.30 -21.85 6.43
CA ILE A 17 70.54 -23.07 6.73
C ILE A 17 69.66 -22.88 7.98
N ILE A 18 70.19 -22.28 9.04
CA ILE A 18 69.40 -22.00 10.26
C ILE A 18 68.22 -21.07 9.97
N LEU A 19 68.44 -20.01 9.19
CA LEU A 19 67.36 -19.09 8.80
C LEU A 19 66.29 -19.77 7.94
N ILE A 20 66.70 -20.64 7.01
CA ILE A 20 65.77 -21.43 6.19
C ILE A 20 64.96 -22.37 7.07
N VAL A 21 65.58 -23.04 8.04
CA VAL A 21 64.87 -23.93 8.98
C VAL A 21 63.86 -23.15 9.83
N ILE A 22 64.24 -21.97 10.34
CA ILE A 22 63.31 -21.11 11.10
C ILE A 22 62.14 -20.67 10.21
N LEU A 23 62.40 -20.28 8.96
CA LEU A 23 61.37 -19.89 8.01
C LEU A 23 60.40 -21.05 7.72
N ILE A 24 60.93 -22.26 7.52
CA ILE A 24 60.13 -23.48 7.31
C ILE A 24 59.26 -23.77 8.53
N VAL A 25 59.78 -23.60 9.74
CA VAL A 25 59.02 -23.82 10.98
C VAL A 25 57.90 -22.78 11.13
N ILE A 26 58.16 -21.51 10.84
CA ILE A 26 57.13 -20.46 10.84
C ILE A 26 56.06 -20.75 9.78
N PHE A 27 56.48 -21.15 8.57
CA PHE A 27 55.56 -21.50 7.50
C PHE A 27 54.69 -22.72 7.89
N ALA A 28 55.28 -23.75 8.48
CA ALA A 28 54.55 -24.90 8.99
C ALA A 28 53.55 -24.53 10.10
N LEU A 29 53.90 -23.61 11.00
CA LEU A 29 52.98 -23.07 12.00
C LEU A 29 51.83 -22.29 11.37
N CYS A 30 52.09 -21.47 10.35
CA CYS A 30 51.04 -20.78 9.61
C CYS A 30 50.10 -21.76 8.88
N VAL A 31 50.65 -22.81 8.25
CA VAL A 31 49.84 -23.86 7.59
C VAL A 31 48.99 -24.63 8.60
N LEU A 32 49.54 -24.98 9.76
CA LEU A 32 48.79 -25.62 10.84
C LEU A 32 47.68 -24.71 11.38
N ARG A 33 47.97 -23.41 11.56
CA ARG A 33 46.97 -22.42 11.96
C ARG A 33 45.87 -22.28 10.91
N LEU A 34 46.23 -22.30 9.62
CA LEU A 34 45.29 -22.24 8.52
C LEU A 34 44.40 -23.49 8.45
N MET A 35 44.98 -24.68 8.64
CA MET A 35 44.23 -25.93 8.77
C MET A 35 43.27 -25.91 9.96
N GLN A 36 43.67 -25.33 11.10
CA GLN A 36 42.77 -25.17 12.23
C GLN A 36 41.53 -24.33 11.84
N TYR A 37 41.74 -23.19 11.19
CA TYR A 37 40.63 -22.34 10.73
C TYR A 37 39.77 -23.00 9.64
N GLN A 38 40.38 -23.74 8.70
CA GLN A 38 39.65 -24.34 7.57
C GLN A 38 38.97 -25.67 7.90
N ILE A 39 39.61 -26.54 8.71
CA ILE A 39 39.17 -27.92 8.93
C ILE A 39 38.47 -28.06 10.29
N VAL A 40 39.01 -27.45 11.35
CA VAL A 40 38.48 -27.63 12.71
C VAL A 40 37.32 -26.66 12.97
N GLU A 41 37.49 -25.39 12.60
CA GLU A 41 36.47 -24.35 12.84
C GLU A 41 35.67 -24.00 11.56
N GLY A 42 36.03 -24.60 10.41
CA GLY A 42 35.46 -24.27 9.10
C GLY A 42 33.95 -24.45 9.03
N GLN A 43 33.39 -25.52 9.63
CA GLN A 43 31.94 -25.69 9.71
C GLN A 43 31.25 -24.63 10.58
N SER A 44 31.90 -24.19 11.66
CA SER A 44 31.34 -23.14 12.52
C SER A 44 31.41 -21.75 11.87
N TYR A 45 32.42 -21.51 11.02
CA TYR A 45 32.56 -20.27 10.25
C TYR A 45 31.67 -20.26 9.01
N LEU A 46 31.45 -21.41 8.35
CA LEU A 46 30.43 -21.57 7.30
C LEU A 46 29.03 -21.31 7.88
N ALA A 47 28.69 -21.90 9.03
CA ALA A 47 27.42 -21.62 9.71
C ALA A 47 27.28 -20.16 10.20
N GLN A 48 28.39 -19.46 10.47
CA GLN A 48 28.38 -18.02 10.78
C GLN A 48 28.40 -17.12 9.52
N ALA A 49 28.78 -17.65 8.37
CA ALA A 49 28.71 -16.98 7.07
C ALA A 49 27.32 -17.14 6.46
N GLU A 50 26.71 -18.31 6.64
CA GLU A 50 25.27 -18.59 6.52
C GLU A 50 24.52 -18.03 7.74
N LYS A 51 24.86 -16.81 8.18
CA LYS A 51 24.08 -16.13 9.23
C LYS A 51 22.70 -15.85 8.65
N SER A 52 21.78 -16.77 8.94
CA SER A 52 20.38 -16.58 8.63
C SER A 52 19.84 -15.47 9.52
N THR A 53 19.26 -14.44 8.93
CA THR A 53 18.53 -13.43 9.69
C THR A 53 17.16 -13.97 10.01
N MET A 54 16.79 -13.94 11.29
CA MET A 54 15.44 -14.26 11.73
C MET A 54 14.66 -12.95 11.87
N SER A 55 13.55 -12.82 11.14
CA SER A 55 12.60 -11.73 11.33
C SER A 55 11.23 -12.30 11.65
N VAL A 56 10.48 -11.57 12.47
CA VAL A 56 9.07 -11.87 12.75
C VAL A 56 8.26 -10.91 11.89
N VAL A 57 7.31 -11.46 11.14
CA VAL A 57 6.39 -10.73 10.28
C VAL A 57 4.96 -11.08 10.71
N ASP A 58 4.10 -10.08 10.80
CA ASP A 58 2.69 -10.28 11.14
C ASP A 58 1.93 -10.81 9.91
N ILE A 59 1.07 -11.81 10.11
CA ILE A 59 0.14 -12.29 9.08
C ILE A 59 -1.20 -11.59 9.31
N PRO A 60 -1.69 -10.77 8.37
CA PRO A 60 -2.96 -10.07 8.55
C PRO A 60 -4.12 -11.07 8.65
N ALA A 61 -4.99 -10.87 9.63
CA ALA A 61 -6.23 -11.61 9.77
C ALA A 61 -7.40 -10.89 9.09
N ALA A 62 -8.30 -11.66 8.47
CA ALA A 62 -9.48 -11.10 7.83
C ALA A 62 -10.45 -10.50 8.86
N ARG A 63 -10.92 -9.28 8.62
CA ARG A 63 -11.99 -8.64 9.41
C ARG A 63 -13.33 -9.34 9.16
N GLY A 64 -14.14 -9.49 10.20
CA GLY A 64 -15.47 -10.07 10.11
C GLY A 64 -16.41 -9.30 9.18
N MET A 65 -17.37 -10.00 8.57
CA MET A 65 -18.37 -9.39 7.69
C MET A 65 -19.47 -8.69 8.50
N ILE A 66 -20.11 -7.68 7.91
CA ILE A 66 -21.38 -7.14 8.41
C ILE A 66 -22.46 -7.56 7.42
N VAL A 67 -23.45 -8.31 7.91
CA VAL A 67 -24.54 -8.84 7.10
C VAL A 67 -25.89 -8.43 7.69
N ASP A 68 -26.89 -8.36 6.83
CA ASP A 68 -28.27 -8.12 7.25
C ASP A 68 -28.92 -9.37 7.88
N ARG A 69 -30.18 -9.27 8.31
CA ARG A 69 -30.89 -10.36 8.98
C ARG A 69 -31.07 -11.64 8.15
N TYR A 70 -30.87 -11.57 6.84
CA TYR A 70 -30.96 -12.70 5.92
C TYR A 70 -29.58 -13.16 5.42
N GLY A 71 -28.50 -12.57 5.92
CA GLY A 71 -27.13 -12.91 5.54
C GLY A 71 -26.62 -12.20 4.29
N ARG A 72 -27.30 -11.15 3.81
CA ARG A 72 -26.83 -10.34 2.67
C ARG A 72 -25.74 -9.37 3.14
N SER A 73 -24.59 -9.34 2.47
CA SER A 73 -23.44 -8.52 2.85
C SER A 73 -23.71 -7.04 2.70
N LEU A 74 -23.41 -6.27 3.76
CA LEU A 74 -23.36 -4.81 3.77
C LEU A 74 -21.91 -4.31 3.77
N ALA A 75 -21.04 -5.01 4.51
CA ALA A 75 -19.59 -4.80 4.49
C ALA A 75 -18.86 -6.15 4.47
N GLN A 76 -17.88 -6.28 3.58
CA GLN A 76 -17.09 -7.48 3.40
C GLN A 76 -15.64 -7.11 3.09
N ASN A 77 -14.77 -8.11 2.94
CA ASN A 77 -13.41 -7.86 2.48
C ASN A 77 -13.32 -8.27 1.01
N ARG A 78 -12.66 -7.43 0.21
CA ARG A 78 -12.33 -7.72 -1.18
C ARG A 78 -10.81 -7.77 -1.33
N VAL A 79 -10.34 -8.65 -2.20
CA VAL A 79 -8.94 -8.66 -2.62
C VAL A 79 -8.74 -7.50 -3.60
N ARG A 80 -7.81 -6.63 -3.26
CA ARG A 80 -7.30 -5.54 -4.09
C ARG A 80 -5.96 -5.95 -4.65
N PHE A 81 -5.80 -5.81 -5.95
CA PHE A 81 -4.54 -6.08 -6.62
C PHE A 81 -3.81 -4.76 -6.86
N ASN A 82 -2.55 -4.69 -6.42
CA ASN A 82 -1.69 -3.53 -6.60
C ASN A 82 -0.51 -3.91 -7.49
N LEU A 83 -0.13 -3.00 -8.40
CA LEU A 83 1.07 -3.15 -9.23
C LEU A 83 2.24 -2.45 -8.57
N ILE A 84 3.31 -3.21 -8.32
CA ILE A 84 4.48 -2.72 -7.59
C ILE A 84 5.75 -3.03 -8.37
N PHE A 85 6.61 -2.02 -8.47
CA PHE A 85 7.97 -2.19 -8.97
C PHE A 85 8.91 -2.57 -7.83
N TYR A 86 9.77 -3.56 -8.10
CA TYR A 86 10.81 -4.03 -7.21
C TYR A 86 12.18 -3.90 -7.88
N TYR A 87 13.03 -3.05 -7.31
CA TYR A 87 14.36 -2.76 -7.87
C TYR A 87 15.23 -4.01 -8.06
N PRO A 88 15.26 -4.99 -7.12
CA PRO A 88 16.12 -6.17 -7.27
C PRO A 88 15.81 -7.04 -8.49
N PHE A 89 14.57 -6.99 -8.99
CA PHE A 89 14.12 -7.82 -10.13
C PHE A 89 14.19 -7.09 -11.47
N MET A 90 14.53 -5.80 -11.49
CA MET A 90 14.72 -5.05 -12.73
C MET A 90 16.11 -5.24 -13.33
N GLU A 91 16.15 -5.30 -14.66
CA GLU A 91 17.41 -5.20 -15.39
C GLU A 91 17.88 -3.74 -15.44
N ARG A 92 19.18 -3.51 -15.25
CA ARG A 92 19.73 -2.14 -15.29
C ARG A 92 19.60 -1.56 -16.70
N GLY A 93 19.02 -0.37 -16.81
CA GLY A 93 18.82 0.33 -18.07
C GLY A 93 17.55 -0.10 -18.82
N SER A 94 16.77 -1.06 -18.30
CA SER A 94 15.50 -1.45 -18.91
C SER A 94 14.31 -0.69 -18.34
N GLU A 95 14.51 0.22 -17.38
CA GLU A 95 13.41 0.81 -16.62
C GLU A 95 12.41 1.55 -17.52
N ASN A 96 12.91 2.39 -18.43
CA ASN A 96 12.03 3.14 -19.34
C ASN A 96 11.26 2.20 -20.28
N ALA A 97 11.88 1.11 -20.74
CA ALA A 97 11.23 0.13 -21.62
C ALA A 97 10.17 -0.70 -20.89
N VAL A 98 10.41 -1.07 -19.62
CA VAL A 98 9.43 -1.78 -18.79
C VAL A 98 8.25 -0.86 -18.48
N ILE A 99 8.51 0.41 -18.14
CA ILE A 99 7.47 1.40 -17.88
C ILE A 99 6.64 1.63 -19.14
N ASP A 100 7.26 1.77 -20.31
CA ASP A 100 6.58 1.94 -21.60
C ASP A 100 5.67 0.74 -21.94
N ALA A 101 6.19 -0.47 -21.78
CA ALA A 101 5.41 -1.69 -21.99
C ALA A 101 4.23 -1.81 -21.01
N LEU A 102 4.43 -1.43 -19.74
CA LEU A 102 3.36 -1.44 -18.75
C LEU A 102 2.30 -0.37 -19.05
N LEU A 103 2.70 0.85 -19.39
CA LEU A 103 1.78 1.93 -19.76
C LEU A 103 0.93 1.57 -20.98
N THR A 104 1.55 0.95 -21.99
CA THR A 104 0.83 0.44 -23.17
C THR A 104 -0.25 -0.56 -22.74
N LEU A 105 0.08 -1.50 -21.85
CA LEU A 105 -0.87 -2.48 -21.33
C LEU A 105 -1.99 -1.82 -20.51
N MET A 106 -1.66 -0.85 -19.64
CA MET A 106 -2.67 -0.11 -18.86
C MET A 106 -3.66 0.61 -19.78
N GLU A 107 -3.17 1.26 -20.84
CA GLU A 107 -4.00 1.97 -21.81
C GLU A 107 -4.86 1.03 -22.66
N GLU A 108 -4.33 -0.12 -23.08
CA GLU A 108 -5.08 -1.14 -23.82
C GLU A 108 -6.24 -1.71 -22.99
N MET A 109 -6.08 -1.76 -21.67
CA MET A 109 -7.08 -2.29 -20.74
C MET A 109 -7.97 -1.22 -20.11
N GLU A 110 -7.77 0.06 -20.47
CA GLU A 110 -8.48 1.21 -19.90
C GLU A 110 -8.35 1.31 -18.37
N GLU A 111 -7.17 0.97 -17.85
CA GLU A 111 -6.84 0.94 -16.42
C GLU A 111 -6.13 2.22 -15.98
N GLU A 112 -6.46 2.70 -14.77
CA GLU A 112 -5.84 3.89 -14.19
C GLU A 112 -4.57 3.54 -13.39
N TRP A 113 -3.62 4.47 -13.34
CA TRP A 113 -2.42 4.37 -12.52
C TRP A 113 -2.17 5.67 -11.75
N ILE A 114 -1.27 5.62 -10.77
CA ILE A 114 -0.95 6.78 -9.95
C ILE A 114 -0.11 7.76 -10.77
N ASP A 115 -0.67 8.91 -11.11
CA ASP A 115 0.05 10.03 -11.74
C ASP A 115 -0.13 11.32 -10.92
N THR A 116 0.97 11.78 -10.34
CA THR A 116 1.04 12.99 -9.52
C THR A 116 1.92 14.06 -10.15
N LEU A 117 2.31 13.92 -11.42
CA LEU A 117 3.12 14.91 -12.11
C LEU A 117 2.25 16.14 -12.44
N PRO A 118 2.59 17.35 -11.95
CA PRO A 118 1.75 18.54 -12.10
C PRO A 118 1.85 19.20 -13.48
N ILE A 119 2.05 18.40 -14.53
CA ILE A 119 2.24 18.84 -15.91
C ILE A 119 1.26 18.09 -16.81
N SER A 120 0.50 18.83 -17.62
CA SER A 120 -0.45 18.28 -18.59
C SER A 120 0.22 17.46 -19.69
N GLU A 121 -0.57 16.73 -20.48
CA GLU A 121 -0.13 16.25 -21.80
C GLU A 121 0.22 17.42 -22.73
N LYS A 122 0.91 17.13 -23.85
CA LYS A 122 1.33 18.15 -24.83
C LYS A 122 0.11 19.00 -25.28
N PRO A 123 0.18 20.34 -25.27
CA PRO A 123 1.32 21.17 -24.88
C PRO A 123 1.51 21.25 -23.36
N TYR A 124 2.75 21.14 -22.89
CA TYR A 124 3.06 21.09 -21.47
C TYR A 124 2.71 22.39 -20.75
N THR A 125 1.77 22.29 -19.81
CA THR A 125 1.37 23.37 -18.91
C THR A 125 1.25 22.85 -17.49
N PHE A 126 1.49 23.71 -16.50
CA PHE A 126 1.21 23.37 -15.10
C PHE A 126 -0.29 23.34 -14.84
N LEU A 127 -0.75 22.33 -14.11
CA LEU A 127 -2.13 22.21 -13.70
C LEU A 127 -2.47 23.28 -12.64
N GLU A 128 -3.60 23.99 -12.82
CA GLU A 128 -3.95 25.17 -12.00
C GLU A 128 -4.15 24.84 -10.52
N ASP A 129 -4.62 23.63 -10.23
CA ASP A 129 -4.88 23.08 -8.90
C ASP A 129 -3.61 22.57 -8.19
N GLN A 130 -2.48 22.48 -8.90
CA GLN A 130 -1.25 21.83 -8.40
C GLN A 130 -0.03 22.77 -8.33
N SER A 131 -0.27 24.04 -8.00
CA SER A 131 0.79 25.06 -7.90
C SER A 131 1.90 24.70 -6.90
N ALA A 132 1.55 24.12 -5.74
CA ALA A 132 2.53 23.71 -4.73
C ALA A 132 3.41 22.55 -5.22
N GLN A 133 2.83 21.59 -5.93
CA GLN A 133 3.55 20.45 -6.53
C GLN A 133 4.47 20.93 -7.65
N ALA A 134 4.03 21.92 -8.44
CA ALA A 134 4.87 22.52 -9.48
C ALA A 134 6.09 23.25 -8.89
N ASP A 135 5.93 23.97 -7.78
CA ASP A 135 7.04 24.61 -7.07
C ASP A 135 8.01 23.56 -6.50
N ALA A 136 7.49 22.49 -5.90
CA ALA A 136 8.30 21.39 -5.39
C ALA A 136 9.07 20.67 -6.51
N LEU A 137 8.46 20.50 -7.69
CA LEU A 137 9.11 19.94 -8.87
C LEU A 137 10.29 20.82 -9.32
N ARG A 138 10.09 22.15 -9.43
CA ARG A 138 11.17 23.08 -9.80
C ARG A 138 12.34 23.02 -8.81
N GLU A 139 12.05 22.98 -7.51
CA GLU A 139 13.07 22.87 -6.47
C GLU A 139 13.83 21.54 -6.58
N LYS A 140 13.11 20.43 -6.76
CA LYS A 140 13.70 19.09 -6.92
C LYS A 140 14.64 19.02 -8.13
N LEU A 141 14.25 19.65 -9.24
CA LEU A 141 15.04 19.75 -10.48
C LEU A 141 16.11 20.85 -10.43
N GLN A 142 16.22 21.60 -9.34
CA GLN A 142 17.15 22.73 -9.17
C GLN A 142 16.98 23.83 -10.23
N LEU A 143 15.75 24.01 -10.72
CA LEU A 143 15.38 25.01 -11.70
C LEU A 143 15.03 26.35 -11.04
N GLN A 144 15.07 27.41 -11.84
CA GLN A 144 14.69 28.74 -11.36
C GLN A 144 13.17 28.81 -11.10
N PRO A 145 12.69 29.67 -10.17
CA PRO A 145 11.27 29.74 -9.83
C PRO A 145 10.34 30.10 -10.99
N TYR A 146 10.88 30.74 -12.03
CA TYR A 146 10.14 31.14 -13.23
C TYR A 146 10.21 30.10 -14.37
N ALA A 147 10.81 28.93 -14.13
CA ALA A 147 10.91 27.86 -15.12
C ALA A 147 9.51 27.40 -15.57
N THR A 148 9.35 27.25 -16.89
CA THR A 148 8.10 26.79 -17.50
C THR A 148 7.93 25.27 -17.33
N ALA A 149 6.72 24.77 -17.60
CA ALA A 149 6.47 23.33 -17.60
C ALA A 149 7.34 22.61 -18.65
N GLU A 150 7.55 23.25 -19.80
CA GLU A 150 8.45 22.76 -20.85
C GLU A 150 9.89 22.61 -20.34
N ASN A 151 10.44 23.60 -19.62
CA ASN A 151 11.78 23.49 -19.06
C ASN A 151 11.89 22.37 -18.02
N CYS A 152 10.82 22.12 -17.25
CA CYS A 152 10.79 21.01 -16.30
C CYS A 152 10.75 19.66 -17.03
N MET A 153 9.98 19.56 -18.12
CA MET A 153 9.93 18.34 -18.95
C MET A 153 11.26 18.05 -19.62
N ASP A 154 11.92 19.07 -20.20
CA ASP A 154 13.23 18.91 -20.83
C ASP A 154 14.28 18.38 -19.83
N GLU A 155 14.26 18.90 -18.60
CA GLU A 155 15.15 18.44 -17.54
C GLU A 155 14.81 17.00 -17.10
N LEU A 156 13.52 16.65 -17.00
CA LEU A 156 13.10 15.27 -16.69
C LEU A 156 13.53 14.29 -17.78
N PHE A 157 13.41 14.68 -19.05
CA PHE A 157 13.87 13.86 -20.17
C PHE A 157 15.38 13.66 -20.14
N SER A 158 16.14 14.71 -19.86
CA SER A 158 17.60 14.61 -19.71
C SER A 158 18.01 13.79 -18.48
N LEU A 159 17.29 13.90 -17.37
CA LEU A 159 17.61 13.21 -16.12
C LEU A 159 17.40 11.70 -16.22
N TYR A 160 16.36 11.29 -16.95
CA TYR A 160 15.95 9.88 -17.05
C TYR A 160 16.29 9.23 -18.38
N ASP A 161 17.00 9.93 -19.28
CA ASP A 161 17.39 9.43 -20.62
C ASP A 161 16.16 8.98 -21.42
N ILE A 162 15.15 9.86 -21.50
CA ILE A 162 13.88 9.62 -22.20
C ILE A 162 13.92 10.33 -23.55
N ASP A 163 13.50 9.65 -24.61
CA ASP A 163 13.32 10.24 -25.93
C ASP A 163 12.09 11.17 -25.94
N PRO A 164 12.22 12.48 -26.19
CA PRO A 164 11.09 13.42 -26.24
C PRO A 164 10.06 13.14 -27.35
N ASP A 165 10.46 12.37 -28.37
CA ASP A 165 9.62 11.95 -29.49
C ASP A 165 8.81 10.67 -29.17
N ASP A 166 9.09 10.00 -28.05
CA ASP A 166 8.33 8.84 -27.58
C ASP A 166 6.86 9.24 -27.27
N PRO A 167 5.86 8.49 -27.75
CA PRO A 167 4.45 8.75 -27.44
C PRO A 167 4.15 8.79 -25.93
N HIS A 168 4.85 8.00 -25.14
CA HIS A 168 4.72 7.92 -23.69
C HIS A 168 5.76 8.76 -22.94
N ALA A 169 6.58 9.58 -23.61
CA ALA A 169 7.67 10.35 -22.98
C ALA A 169 7.25 11.04 -21.67
N ARG A 170 6.12 11.77 -21.68
CA ARG A 170 5.62 12.47 -20.49
C ARG A 170 5.16 11.51 -19.38
N LYS A 171 4.52 10.39 -19.75
CA LYS A 171 4.05 9.36 -18.80
C LYS A 171 5.22 8.60 -18.18
N ILE A 172 6.24 8.24 -18.97
CA ILE A 172 7.48 7.65 -18.48
C ILE A 172 8.17 8.62 -17.52
N ALA A 173 8.26 9.91 -17.87
CA ALA A 173 8.84 10.93 -17.00
C ALA A 173 8.07 11.07 -15.68
N ALA A 174 6.73 11.02 -15.70
CA ALA A 174 5.90 11.04 -14.50
C ALA A 174 6.22 9.86 -13.56
N VAL A 175 6.23 8.64 -14.10
CA VAL A 175 6.53 7.42 -13.33
C VAL A 175 7.95 7.45 -12.77
N ARG A 176 8.95 7.81 -13.58
CA ARG A 176 10.36 7.92 -13.13
C ARG A 176 10.55 8.98 -12.06
N TYR A 177 9.83 10.09 -12.17
CA TYR A 177 9.80 11.13 -11.15
C TYR A 177 9.20 10.62 -9.84
N GLN A 178 8.07 9.94 -9.88
CA GLN A 178 7.43 9.36 -8.70
C GLN A 178 8.27 8.27 -8.05
N MET A 179 8.92 7.40 -8.83
CA MET A 179 9.92 6.44 -8.33
C MET A 179 11.02 7.16 -7.54
N THR A 180 11.53 8.27 -8.08
CA THR A 180 12.58 9.08 -7.41
C THR A 180 12.05 9.77 -6.15
N GLN A 181 10.79 10.21 -6.14
CA GLN A 181 10.15 10.79 -4.94
C GLN A 181 9.91 9.74 -3.85
N ALA A 182 9.47 8.54 -4.22
CA ALA A 182 9.24 7.42 -3.32
C ALA A 182 10.54 6.83 -2.74
N GLY A 183 11.71 7.28 -3.19
CA GLY A 183 13.00 6.71 -2.77
C GLY A 183 13.21 5.29 -3.29
N PHE A 184 12.63 4.99 -4.46
CA PHE A 184 12.64 3.67 -5.06
C PHE A 184 14.05 3.09 -5.12
N SER A 185 14.24 1.96 -4.46
CA SER A 185 15.55 1.36 -4.23
C SER A 185 15.40 -0.13 -3.91
N LYS A 186 16.50 -0.78 -3.53
CA LYS A 186 16.47 -2.20 -3.13
C LYS A 186 15.58 -2.45 -1.91
N ASP A 187 15.48 -1.46 -1.02
CA ASP A 187 14.77 -1.58 0.25
C ASP A 187 13.39 -0.90 0.24
N ALA A 188 13.08 -0.15 -0.83
CA ALA A 188 11.84 0.60 -0.97
C ALA A 188 11.21 0.31 -2.34
N PRO A 189 10.17 -0.56 -2.40
CA PRO A 189 9.42 -0.79 -3.63
C PRO A 189 8.58 0.43 -4.02
N TYR A 190 8.15 0.49 -5.28
CA TYR A 190 7.35 1.59 -5.80
C TYR A 190 5.96 1.11 -6.22
N LEU A 191 4.92 1.66 -5.59
CA LEU A 191 3.53 1.42 -5.96
C LEU A 191 3.17 2.22 -7.21
N PHE A 192 2.84 1.52 -8.29
CA PHE A 192 2.52 2.12 -9.59
C PHE A 192 1.03 2.31 -9.81
N ALA A 193 0.24 1.26 -9.53
CA ALA A 193 -1.20 1.29 -9.68
C ALA A 193 -1.87 0.49 -8.56
N GLU A 194 -3.10 0.87 -8.29
CA GLU A 194 -3.86 0.43 -7.15
C GLU A 194 -5.24 -0.07 -7.61
N ASP A 195 -5.72 -1.15 -7.01
CA ASP A 195 -7.04 -1.73 -7.32
C ASP A 195 -7.25 -2.13 -8.79
N ILE A 196 -6.24 -2.75 -9.41
CA ILE A 196 -6.32 -3.17 -10.81
C ILE A 196 -7.26 -4.37 -11.02
N SER A 197 -7.83 -4.49 -12.22
CA SER A 197 -8.69 -5.64 -12.56
C SER A 197 -7.95 -6.97 -12.53
N LYS A 198 -8.72 -8.03 -12.29
CA LYS A 198 -8.20 -9.41 -12.34
C LYS A 198 -7.72 -9.78 -13.75
N GLU A 199 -8.35 -9.21 -14.77
CA GLU A 199 -7.96 -9.39 -16.16
C GLU A 199 -6.54 -8.85 -16.39
N LEU A 200 -6.22 -7.65 -15.87
CA LEU A 200 -4.89 -7.05 -15.98
C LEU A 200 -3.84 -7.85 -15.20
N VAL A 201 -4.19 -8.38 -14.01
CA VAL A 201 -3.32 -9.28 -13.24
C VAL A 201 -2.86 -10.46 -14.09
N VAL A 202 -3.77 -11.09 -14.84
CA VAL A 202 -3.44 -12.22 -15.70
C VAL A 202 -2.50 -11.80 -16.83
N GLN A 203 -2.75 -10.66 -17.48
CA GLN A 203 -1.89 -10.17 -18.57
C GLN A 203 -0.47 -9.84 -18.08
N VAL A 204 -0.36 -9.17 -16.93
CA VAL A 204 0.95 -8.85 -16.33
C VAL A 204 1.72 -10.12 -15.99
N GLN A 205 1.05 -11.14 -15.43
CA GLN A 205 1.67 -12.43 -15.13
C GLN A 205 2.11 -13.21 -16.38
N GLU A 206 1.37 -13.10 -17.49
CA GLU A 206 1.77 -13.70 -18.77
C GLU A 206 2.98 -12.98 -19.40
N MET A 207 3.13 -11.68 -19.14
CA MET A 207 4.20 -10.83 -19.65
C MET A 207 5.41 -10.71 -18.69
N ASP A 208 5.57 -11.61 -17.72
CA ASP A 208 6.64 -11.57 -16.69
C ASP A 208 8.05 -11.34 -17.28
N PHE A 209 8.34 -11.89 -18.47
CA PHE A 209 9.62 -11.68 -19.14
C PHE A 209 9.84 -10.23 -19.63
N ALA A 210 8.78 -9.57 -20.13
CA ALA A 210 8.84 -8.19 -20.61
C ALA A 210 8.70 -7.19 -19.46
N LEU A 211 7.95 -7.55 -18.41
CA LEU A 211 7.65 -6.71 -17.26
C LEU A 211 8.52 -7.07 -16.04
N ARG A 212 9.81 -7.37 -16.29
CA ARG A 212 10.74 -7.70 -15.21
C ARG A 212 10.81 -6.56 -14.20
N GLY A 213 10.63 -6.90 -12.93
CA GLY A 213 10.57 -5.91 -11.87
C GLY A 213 9.16 -5.51 -11.45
N VAL A 214 8.14 -5.81 -12.26
CA VAL A 214 6.74 -5.58 -11.90
C VAL A 214 6.20 -6.81 -11.20
N GLN A 215 5.56 -6.64 -10.06
CA GLN A 215 4.93 -7.70 -9.30
C GLN A 215 3.52 -7.28 -8.88
N ILE A 216 2.66 -8.27 -8.73
CA ILE A 216 1.31 -8.11 -8.21
C ILE A 216 1.37 -8.33 -6.70
N GLN A 217 0.95 -7.32 -5.94
CA GLN A 217 0.70 -7.48 -4.51
C GLN A 217 -0.81 -7.60 -4.27
N GLU A 218 -1.21 -8.61 -3.52
CA GLU A 218 -2.59 -8.82 -3.10
C GLU A 218 -2.77 -8.24 -1.70
N ASP A 219 -3.62 -7.22 -1.57
CA ASP A 219 -4.01 -6.64 -0.29
C ASP A 219 -5.51 -6.89 -0.03
N ALA A 220 -5.89 -7.08 1.22
CA ALA A 220 -7.30 -7.20 1.59
C ALA A 220 -7.83 -5.82 2.00
N VAL A 221 -8.82 -5.30 1.28
CA VAL A 221 -9.47 -4.02 1.61
C VAL A 221 -10.92 -4.22 2.02
N ARG A 222 -11.40 -3.32 2.89
CA ARG A 222 -12.79 -3.30 3.31
C ARG A 222 -13.67 -2.74 2.19
N GLU A 223 -14.65 -3.51 1.76
CA GLU A 223 -15.60 -3.15 0.71
C GLU A 223 -17.02 -3.04 1.26
N TYR A 224 -17.73 -1.96 0.92
CA TYR A 224 -19.13 -1.78 1.25
C TYR A 224 -19.99 -2.08 0.00
N VAL A 225 -20.52 -3.31 -0.07
CA VAL A 225 -21.26 -3.84 -1.24
C VAL A 225 -22.47 -2.98 -1.61
N SER A 226 -23.12 -2.38 -0.61
CA SER A 226 -24.26 -1.48 -0.79
C SER A 226 -23.99 -0.17 -0.06
N GLY A 227 -23.02 0.59 -0.56
CA GLY A 227 -22.51 1.79 0.11
C GLY A 227 -23.55 2.89 0.34
N ASP A 228 -24.63 2.92 -0.45
CA ASP A 228 -25.76 3.84 -0.31
C ASP A 228 -26.86 3.35 0.67
N ILE A 229 -26.78 2.11 1.17
CA ILE A 229 -27.75 1.54 2.11
C ILE A 229 -27.26 1.70 3.54
N ALA A 230 -28.02 2.46 4.33
CA ALA A 230 -27.73 2.77 5.74
C ALA A 230 -26.29 3.23 6.01
N PRO A 231 -25.71 4.15 5.22
CA PRO A 231 -24.30 4.52 5.31
C PRO A 231 -23.91 5.02 6.72
N HIS A 232 -24.80 5.79 7.36
CA HIS A 232 -24.59 6.31 8.72
C HIS A 232 -24.64 5.24 9.82
N LEU A 233 -25.26 4.10 9.54
CA LEU A 233 -25.40 2.99 10.47
C LEU A 233 -24.22 2.05 10.35
N ILE A 234 -23.85 1.66 9.13
CA ILE A 234 -22.70 0.76 8.88
C ILE A 234 -21.41 1.45 9.34
N GLY A 235 -21.23 2.71 8.95
CA GLY A 235 -20.02 3.45 9.21
C GLY A 235 -18.85 2.98 8.35
N MET A 236 -17.65 3.43 8.70
CA MET A 236 -16.45 3.11 7.94
C MET A 236 -15.26 2.78 8.85
N VAL A 237 -14.27 2.14 8.25
CA VAL A 237 -12.94 1.93 8.83
C VAL A 237 -11.99 3.05 8.41
N GLY A 238 -10.93 3.30 9.18
CA GLY A 238 -9.91 4.29 8.85
C GLY A 238 -8.59 4.03 9.59
N PRO A 239 -7.52 4.73 9.22
CA PRO A 239 -6.20 4.54 9.84
C PRO A 239 -6.23 4.92 11.32
N ILE A 240 -5.35 4.30 12.10
CA ILE A 240 -5.11 4.69 13.50
C ILE A 240 -4.24 5.95 13.52
N TYR A 241 -4.75 7.04 14.10
CA TYR A 241 -3.98 8.27 14.26
C TYR A 241 -2.98 8.15 15.43
N ALA A 242 -1.92 8.95 15.38
CA ALA A 242 -0.81 8.88 16.35
C ALA A 242 -1.28 9.06 17.81
N GLU A 243 -2.30 9.89 18.01
CA GLU A 243 -2.90 10.16 19.31
C GLU A 243 -3.68 8.96 19.87
N GLU A 244 -4.28 8.15 19.00
CA GLU A 244 -5.07 6.97 19.36
C GLU A 244 -4.18 5.73 19.55
N TYR A 245 -3.03 5.68 18.86
CA TYR A 245 -2.16 4.51 18.87
C TYR A 245 -1.62 4.18 20.25
N ALA A 246 -1.40 5.17 21.11
CA ALA A 246 -0.84 4.95 22.45
C ALA A 246 -1.68 3.97 23.29
N SER A 247 -3.02 4.06 23.22
CA SER A 247 -3.92 3.11 23.90
C SER A 247 -4.11 1.83 23.11
N LEU A 248 -4.23 1.92 21.79
CA LEU A 248 -4.52 0.77 20.92
C LEU A 248 -3.34 -0.20 20.80
N LYS A 249 -2.11 0.28 20.97
CA LYS A 249 -0.92 -0.57 20.99
C LYS A 249 -0.99 -1.65 22.09
N GLU A 250 -1.55 -1.32 23.25
CA GLU A 250 -1.71 -2.29 24.35
C GLU A 250 -2.77 -3.36 24.02
N GLU A 251 -3.70 -3.06 23.12
CA GLU A 251 -4.72 -3.99 22.63
C GLU A 251 -4.23 -4.86 21.47
N GLY A 252 -2.99 -4.68 21.01
CA GLY A 252 -2.36 -5.50 19.98
C GLY A 252 -2.50 -5.00 18.54
N TYR A 253 -2.89 -3.74 18.33
CA TYR A 253 -2.93 -3.17 16.97
C TYR A 253 -1.53 -2.90 16.41
N ALA A 254 -1.33 -3.29 15.15
CA ALA A 254 -0.21 -2.84 14.35
C ALA A 254 -0.30 -1.33 14.07
N LEU A 255 0.83 -0.70 13.72
CA LEU A 255 0.90 0.75 13.53
C LEU A 255 0.17 1.21 12.25
N ASP A 256 0.14 0.35 11.25
CA ASP A 256 -0.54 0.48 9.96
C ASP A 256 -1.95 -0.16 9.96
N ALA A 257 -2.41 -0.69 11.10
CA ALA A 257 -3.72 -1.30 11.20
C ALA A 257 -4.86 -0.29 10.97
N THR A 258 -5.98 -0.81 10.49
CA THR A 258 -7.21 -0.04 10.28
C THR A 258 -8.22 -0.37 11.38
N ILE A 259 -8.93 0.65 11.88
CA ILE A 259 -9.93 0.53 12.94
C ILE A 259 -11.29 1.09 12.48
N GLY A 260 -12.39 0.52 12.97
CA GLY A 260 -13.74 1.04 12.81
C GLY A 260 -13.90 2.42 13.43
N LYS A 261 -14.10 3.44 12.60
CA LYS A 261 -14.20 4.85 13.03
C LYS A 261 -15.63 5.29 13.30
N MET A 262 -16.61 4.70 12.63
CA MET A 262 -18.01 5.12 12.71
C MET A 262 -18.97 3.93 12.74
N GLY A 263 -20.22 4.20 13.13
CA GLY A 263 -21.32 3.25 13.01
C GLY A 263 -21.07 1.89 13.68
N ILE A 264 -21.58 0.85 13.05
CA ILE A 264 -21.41 -0.56 13.45
C ILE A 264 -19.95 -0.98 13.38
N GLU A 265 -19.18 -0.49 12.39
CA GLU A 265 -17.74 -0.78 12.30
C GLU A 265 -17.02 -0.42 13.60
N SER A 266 -17.31 0.75 14.17
CA SER A 266 -16.74 1.17 15.46
C SER A 266 -17.38 0.45 16.65
N ALA A 267 -18.72 0.36 16.68
CA ALA A 267 -19.45 -0.23 17.80
C ALA A 267 -19.16 -1.72 18.01
N MET A 268 -18.83 -2.44 16.94
CA MET A 268 -18.54 -3.88 16.94
C MET A 268 -17.07 -4.19 16.66
N GLU A 269 -16.17 -3.21 16.79
CA GLU A 269 -14.74 -3.36 16.49
C GLU A 269 -14.12 -4.60 17.15
N SER A 270 -14.43 -4.84 18.42
CA SER A 270 -13.90 -5.97 19.18
C SER A 270 -14.28 -7.35 18.64
N TYR A 271 -15.39 -7.44 17.91
CA TYR A 271 -15.86 -8.66 17.26
C TYR A 271 -15.41 -8.72 15.81
N LEU A 272 -15.47 -7.59 15.11
CA LEU A 272 -15.12 -7.49 13.70
C LEU A 272 -13.63 -7.63 13.46
N ARG A 273 -12.76 -7.13 14.34
CA ARG A 273 -11.32 -7.21 14.12
C ARG A 273 -10.84 -8.65 14.16
N GLY A 274 -10.07 -9.04 13.15
CA GLY A 274 -9.25 -10.24 13.21
C GLY A 274 -8.09 -10.03 14.17
N ILE A 275 -7.53 -11.13 14.67
CA ILE A 275 -6.32 -11.12 15.47
C ILE A 275 -5.19 -11.64 14.58
N ASP A 276 -4.23 -10.77 14.28
CA ASP A 276 -3.11 -11.10 13.40
C ASP A 276 -2.26 -12.25 13.96
N GLY A 277 -1.82 -13.08 13.03
CA GLY A 277 -0.88 -14.16 13.26
C GLY A 277 0.56 -13.66 13.22
N GLN A 278 1.52 -14.53 13.51
CA GLN A 278 2.94 -14.21 13.48
C GLN A 278 3.72 -15.33 12.81
N LEU A 279 4.51 -14.98 11.79
CA LEU A 279 5.49 -15.85 11.14
C LEU A 279 6.88 -15.44 11.55
N GLN A 280 7.70 -16.42 11.90
CA GLN A 280 9.14 -16.27 11.92
C GLN A 280 9.68 -16.73 10.57
N ILE A 281 10.30 -15.83 9.82
CA ILE A 281 11.00 -16.14 8.58
C ILE A 281 12.51 -16.20 8.85
N GLU A 282 13.16 -17.22 8.31
CA GLU A 282 14.61 -17.36 8.29
C GLU A 282 15.09 -17.05 6.87
N GLN A 283 15.90 -16.02 6.73
CA GLN A 283 16.46 -15.59 5.44
C GLN A 283 17.96 -15.82 5.42
N ASN A 284 18.52 -16.34 4.33
CA ASN A 284 19.97 -16.43 4.14
C ASN A 284 20.60 -15.05 3.84
N ALA A 285 21.93 -15.01 3.68
CA ALA A 285 22.66 -13.77 3.37
C ALA A 285 22.28 -13.13 2.02
N ASP A 286 21.65 -13.89 1.12
CA ASP A 286 21.18 -13.47 -0.19
C ASP A 286 19.70 -13.01 -0.16
N GLY A 287 19.03 -13.08 1.00
CA GLY A 287 17.64 -12.66 1.20
C GLY A 287 16.58 -13.72 0.86
N GLU A 288 17.01 -14.94 0.48
CA GLU A 288 16.09 -16.03 0.19
C GLU A 288 15.54 -16.62 1.50
N ILE A 289 14.23 -16.87 1.53
CA ILE A 289 13.55 -17.49 2.67
C ILE A 289 13.92 -18.99 2.69
N ILE A 290 14.76 -19.38 3.65
CA ILE A 290 15.20 -20.77 3.86
C ILE A 290 14.31 -21.54 4.84
N GLY A 291 13.48 -20.83 5.60
CA GLY A 291 12.56 -21.43 6.56
C GLY A 291 11.46 -20.48 7.00
N GLN A 292 10.31 -21.06 7.37
CA GLN A 292 9.19 -20.33 7.95
C GLN A 292 8.62 -21.15 9.11
N THR A 293 8.40 -20.51 10.26
CA THR A 293 7.78 -21.10 11.43
C THR A 293 6.61 -20.24 11.86
N VAL A 294 5.39 -20.81 11.90
CA VAL A 294 4.22 -20.13 12.45
C VAL A 294 4.38 -20.04 13.96
N LEU A 295 4.53 -18.84 14.48
CA LEU A 295 4.56 -18.56 15.92
C LEU A 295 3.14 -18.45 16.48
N LYS A 296 2.23 -17.87 15.69
CA LYS A 296 0.83 -17.66 16.03
C LYS A 296 -0.03 -17.73 14.77
N GLU A 297 -1.08 -18.52 14.80
CA GLU A 297 -2.05 -18.58 13.70
C GLU A 297 -2.92 -17.30 13.69
N PRO A 298 -3.24 -16.73 12.51
CA PRO A 298 -4.19 -15.63 12.42
C PRO A 298 -5.62 -16.11 12.72
N GLU A 299 -6.37 -15.34 13.51
CA GLU A 299 -7.77 -15.63 13.82
C GLU A 299 -8.68 -14.61 13.12
N PRO A 300 -9.57 -15.02 12.19
CA PRO A 300 -10.46 -14.10 11.51
C PRO A 300 -11.51 -13.53 12.48
N GLY A 301 -11.95 -12.30 12.23
CA GLY A 301 -12.99 -11.65 13.03
C GLY A 301 -14.37 -12.28 12.83
N ASP A 302 -15.23 -12.08 13.82
CA ASP A 302 -16.60 -12.60 13.84
C ASP A 302 -17.51 -11.84 12.87
N THR A 303 -18.44 -12.56 12.24
CA THR A 303 -19.48 -11.93 11.41
C THR A 303 -20.58 -11.35 12.27
N VAL A 304 -20.87 -10.05 12.08
CA VAL A 304 -21.96 -9.34 12.75
C VAL A 304 -23.22 -9.43 11.90
N VAL A 305 -24.26 -10.07 12.44
CA VAL A 305 -25.59 -10.17 11.82
C VAL A 305 -26.48 -9.07 12.41
N LEU A 306 -26.95 -8.17 11.56
CA LEU A 306 -27.85 -7.09 11.95
C LEU A 306 -29.31 -7.54 11.97
N THR A 307 -30.13 -6.82 12.73
CA THR A 307 -31.61 -6.95 12.65
C THR A 307 -32.19 -6.25 11.42
N LEU A 308 -31.39 -5.37 10.79
CA LEU A 308 -31.73 -4.61 9.60
C LEU A 308 -32.10 -5.55 8.45
N ASP A 309 -33.11 -5.16 7.68
CA ASP A 309 -33.40 -5.75 6.38
C ASP A 309 -32.97 -4.76 5.30
N MET A 310 -31.93 -5.08 4.53
CA MET A 310 -31.32 -4.12 3.59
C MET A 310 -32.27 -3.66 2.47
N GLU A 311 -33.13 -4.57 1.97
CA GLU A 311 -34.11 -4.23 0.93
C GLU A 311 -35.23 -3.35 1.50
N PHE A 312 -35.66 -3.64 2.73
CA PHE A 312 -36.63 -2.81 3.42
C PHE A 312 -36.05 -1.43 3.76
N GLN A 313 -34.81 -1.38 4.24
CA GLN A 313 -34.05 -0.16 4.49
C GLN A 313 -34.00 0.72 3.24
N LYS A 314 -33.63 0.17 2.07
CA LYS A 314 -33.58 0.92 0.82
C LYS A 314 -34.95 1.50 0.46
N LYS A 315 -36.02 0.69 0.56
CA LYS A 315 -37.40 1.18 0.33
C LYS A 315 -37.77 2.33 1.27
N VAL A 316 -37.37 2.27 2.55
CA VAL A 316 -37.65 3.34 3.52
C VAL A 316 -36.84 4.61 3.20
N GLN A 317 -35.58 4.47 2.77
CA GLN A 317 -34.78 5.59 2.26
C GLN A 317 -35.46 6.26 1.06
N ASP A 318 -35.89 5.47 0.08
CA ASP A 318 -36.54 5.98 -1.13
C ASP A 318 -37.88 6.67 -0.78
N ILE A 319 -38.66 6.12 0.16
CA ILE A 319 -39.90 6.75 0.64
C ILE A 319 -39.61 8.11 1.29
N LEU A 320 -38.58 8.19 2.14
CA LEU A 320 -38.22 9.44 2.81
C LEU A 320 -37.77 10.50 1.81
N GLU A 321 -36.87 10.14 0.89
CA GLU A 321 -36.39 11.05 -0.15
C GLU A 321 -37.55 11.55 -1.02
N ASN A 322 -38.39 10.65 -1.52
CA ASN A 322 -39.54 11.02 -2.36
C ASN A 322 -40.53 11.89 -1.60
N HIS A 323 -40.74 11.64 -0.31
CA HIS A 323 -41.63 12.46 0.51
C HIS A 323 -41.10 13.88 0.70
N ILE A 324 -39.79 14.04 0.95
CA ILE A 324 -39.17 15.36 1.08
C ILE A 324 -39.21 16.13 -0.25
N ARG A 325 -38.91 15.46 -1.37
CA ARG A 325 -39.05 16.05 -2.71
C ARG A 325 -40.50 16.50 -2.97
N TRP A 326 -41.47 15.65 -2.66
CA TRP A 326 -42.90 15.96 -2.79
C TRP A 326 -43.32 17.16 -1.91
N LEU A 327 -42.83 17.25 -0.67
CA LEU A 327 -43.09 18.40 0.20
C LEU A 327 -42.55 19.70 -0.42
N ASN A 328 -41.33 19.67 -0.95
CA ASN A 328 -40.72 20.85 -1.56
C ASN A 328 -41.47 21.34 -2.81
N GLU A 329 -42.04 20.41 -3.58
CA GLU A 329 -42.81 20.72 -4.80
C GLU A 329 -44.25 21.17 -4.51
N THR A 330 -44.91 20.55 -3.54
CA THR A 330 -46.37 20.69 -3.36
C THR A 330 -46.78 21.55 -2.17
N ALA A 331 -45.91 21.76 -1.19
CA ALA A 331 -46.25 22.57 -0.02
C ALA A 331 -46.44 24.05 -0.40
N GLU A 332 -47.49 24.64 0.17
CA GLU A 332 -47.86 26.04 -0.10
C GLU A 332 -46.90 27.04 0.57
N SER A 333 -46.26 26.63 1.68
CA SER A 333 -45.40 27.48 2.51
C SER A 333 -44.33 26.66 3.25
N ASP A 334 -43.30 27.34 3.75
CA ASP A 334 -42.21 26.72 4.52
C ASP A 334 -42.71 26.06 5.82
N GLU A 335 -43.73 26.64 6.46
CA GLU A 335 -44.39 26.06 7.65
C GLU A 335 -45.02 24.68 7.36
N LYS A 336 -45.37 24.41 6.09
CA LYS A 336 -45.89 23.13 5.62
C LYS A 336 -44.80 22.21 5.04
N GLY A 337 -43.52 22.58 5.17
CA GLY A 337 -42.39 21.76 4.74
C GLY A 337 -41.85 22.06 3.34
N LYS A 338 -42.20 23.20 2.72
CA LYS A 338 -41.71 23.56 1.37
C LYS A 338 -40.19 23.69 1.26
N SER A 339 -39.53 24.02 2.36
CA SER A 339 -38.07 24.12 2.46
C SER A 339 -37.47 22.96 3.26
N ALA A 340 -38.16 21.82 3.34
CA ALA A 340 -37.64 20.65 4.02
C ALA A 340 -36.43 20.09 3.24
N ASN A 341 -35.27 20.08 3.87
CA ASN A 341 -34.04 19.57 3.26
C ASN A 341 -33.48 18.35 3.98
N ALA A 342 -34.13 17.90 5.06
CA ALA A 342 -33.65 16.80 5.88
C ALA A 342 -34.80 16.09 6.62
N GLY A 343 -34.57 14.83 6.99
CA GLY A 343 -35.51 14.03 7.77
C GLY A 343 -34.92 12.70 8.20
N ALA A 344 -35.66 11.96 9.04
CA ALA A 344 -35.31 10.60 9.44
C ALA A 344 -36.55 9.74 9.65
N ILE A 345 -36.42 8.43 9.45
CA ILE A 345 -37.45 7.43 9.74
C ILE A 345 -36.79 6.29 10.50
N ALA A 346 -37.40 5.89 11.62
CA ALA A 346 -37.04 4.68 12.36
C ALA A 346 -38.21 3.69 12.32
N VAL A 347 -37.94 2.45 11.93
CA VAL A 347 -38.92 1.36 11.89
C VAL A 347 -38.43 0.22 12.77
N LEU A 348 -39.26 -0.16 13.73
CA LEU A 348 -38.99 -1.17 14.74
C LEU A 348 -40.06 -2.25 14.71
N ASP A 349 -39.67 -3.50 14.98
CA ASP A 349 -40.63 -4.53 15.36
C ASP A 349 -41.06 -4.29 16.81
N VAL A 350 -42.35 -4.07 17.03
CA VAL A 350 -42.92 -3.72 18.34
C VAL A 350 -42.83 -4.87 19.35
N LYS A 351 -42.79 -6.12 18.90
CA LYS A 351 -42.75 -7.29 19.76
C LYS A 351 -41.33 -7.62 20.22
N THR A 352 -40.36 -7.51 19.32
CA THR A 352 -38.97 -7.91 19.58
C THR A 352 -38.05 -6.74 19.92
N GLY A 353 -38.44 -5.51 19.56
CA GLY A 353 -37.57 -4.34 19.64
C GLY A 353 -36.49 -4.30 18.55
N GLU A 354 -36.52 -5.23 17.59
CA GLU A 354 -35.58 -5.27 16.48
C GLU A 354 -35.73 -4.02 15.60
N VAL A 355 -34.60 -3.43 15.22
CA VAL A 355 -34.56 -2.33 14.26
C VAL A 355 -34.60 -2.92 12.85
N LEU A 356 -35.65 -2.60 12.09
CA LEU A 356 -35.82 -3.07 10.71
C LEU A 356 -35.26 -2.07 9.68
N ALA A 357 -35.40 -0.78 9.96
CA ALA A 357 -34.87 0.30 9.14
C ALA A 357 -34.60 1.57 9.95
N LEU A 358 -33.50 2.26 9.64
CA LEU A 358 -33.13 3.60 10.13
C LEU A 358 -32.68 4.43 8.94
N ALA A 359 -33.61 5.18 8.33
CA ALA A 359 -33.30 6.03 7.19
C ALA A 359 -33.03 7.46 7.63
N THR A 360 -32.02 8.07 7.03
CA THR A 360 -31.68 9.49 7.15
C THR A 360 -31.68 10.10 5.76
N TYR A 361 -32.20 11.32 5.64
CA TYR A 361 -32.08 12.14 4.43
C TYR A 361 -31.55 13.53 4.80
N PRO A 362 -30.65 14.13 4.00
CA PRO A 362 -30.00 13.53 2.83
C PRO A 362 -29.03 12.41 3.20
N SER A 363 -28.88 11.42 2.31
CA SER A 363 -27.95 10.29 2.47
C SER A 363 -26.76 10.45 1.54
N TYR A 364 -25.78 9.54 1.63
CA TYR A 364 -24.59 9.50 0.77
C TYR A 364 -24.18 8.04 0.49
N ASP A 365 -23.20 7.81 -0.38
CA ASP A 365 -22.55 6.51 -0.56
C ASP A 365 -21.24 6.46 0.22
N ILE A 366 -21.03 5.46 1.09
CA ILE A 366 -19.79 5.30 1.87
C ILE A 366 -18.57 5.18 0.95
N ASN A 367 -18.69 4.52 -0.20
CA ASN A 367 -17.57 4.29 -1.10
C ASN A 367 -17.09 5.60 -1.74
N GLU A 368 -17.97 6.60 -1.88
CA GLU A 368 -17.66 7.93 -2.39
C GLU A 368 -17.36 8.95 -1.29
N TYR A 369 -17.37 8.53 -0.02
CA TYR A 369 -17.23 9.45 1.12
C TYR A 369 -15.94 10.28 1.03
N GLN A 370 -14.82 9.65 0.67
CA GLN A 370 -13.52 10.31 0.67
C GLN A 370 -13.36 11.27 -0.53
N SER A 371 -13.82 10.86 -1.72
CA SER A 371 -13.77 11.70 -2.93
C SER A 371 -14.72 12.90 -2.82
N ASN A 372 -15.92 12.69 -2.28
CA ASN A 372 -16.97 13.71 -2.22
C ASN A 372 -17.05 14.44 -0.86
N TYR A 373 -16.11 14.22 0.06
CA TYR A 373 -16.17 14.77 1.44
C TYR A 373 -16.42 16.28 1.48
N THR A 374 -15.69 17.05 0.67
CA THR A 374 -15.80 18.52 0.63
C THR A 374 -17.22 18.95 0.25
N GLU A 375 -17.80 18.33 -0.78
CA GLU A 375 -19.16 18.60 -1.23
C GLU A 375 -20.19 18.15 -0.19
N LEU A 376 -20.07 16.93 0.33
CA LEU A 376 -20.97 16.37 1.35
C LEU A 376 -20.99 17.23 2.62
N SER A 377 -19.85 17.76 3.05
CA SER A 377 -19.74 18.61 4.24
C SER A 377 -20.40 19.99 4.08
N GLN A 378 -20.52 20.49 2.85
CA GLN A 378 -21.11 21.80 2.54
C GLN A 378 -22.56 21.70 2.07
N THR A 379 -23.03 20.49 1.75
CA THR A 379 -24.36 20.24 1.24
C THR A 379 -25.44 20.61 2.28
N PRO A 380 -26.44 21.45 1.90
CA PRO A 380 -27.55 21.78 2.79
C PRO A 380 -28.28 20.53 3.28
N GLY A 381 -28.63 20.49 4.57
CA GLY A 381 -29.25 19.32 5.19
C GLY A 381 -28.26 18.36 5.86
N ASN A 382 -26.96 18.65 5.81
CA ASN A 382 -25.87 17.92 6.48
C ASN A 382 -25.95 16.39 6.23
N PRO A 383 -25.68 15.92 5.01
CA PRO A 383 -25.76 14.49 4.66
C PRO A 383 -24.94 13.58 5.57
N LEU A 384 -23.87 14.05 6.18
CA LEU A 384 -23.02 13.23 7.06
C LEU A 384 -23.62 12.99 8.46
N PHE A 385 -24.67 13.74 8.83
CA PHE A 385 -25.23 13.70 10.17
C PHE A 385 -26.30 12.61 10.31
N ASN A 386 -26.13 11.68 11.25
CA ASN A 386 -27.09 10.59 11.49
C ASN A 386 -28.32 11.07 12.29
N ARG A 387 -29.35 11.53 11.58
CA ARG A 387 -30.56 12.10 12.19
C ARG A 387 -31.44 11.09 12.90
N ALA A 388 -31.36 9.82 12.52
CA ALA A 388 -32.17 8.78 13.15
C ALA A 388 -31.70 8.47 14.59
N LEU A 389 -30.41 8.67 14.89
CA LEU A 389 -29.80 8.36 16.18
C LEU A 389 -29.34 9.59 16.96
N GLN A 390 -29.12 10.73 16.29
CA GLN A 390 -28.64 11.96 16.91
C GLN A 390 -29.76 13.00 16.93
N GLY A 391 -30.06 13.51 18.14
CA GLY A 391 -31.00 14.62 18.32
C GLY A 391 -30.49 15.90 17.64
N THR A 392 -31.42 16.72 17.15
CA THR A 392 -31.16 17.97 16.40
C THR A 392 -30.47 19.04 17.22
#